data_AF-A0A223NQG8-F1
#
_entry.id   AF-A0A223NQG8-F1
#
_cell.length_a   1.000
_cell.length_b   1.000
_cell.length_c   1.000
_cell.angle_alpha   90.00
_cell.angle_beta   90.00
_cell.angle_gamma   90.00
#
_symmetry.space_group_name_H-M   'P 1'
#
loop_
_entity.id
_entity.type
_entity.pdbx_description
1 polymer ?
#
loop_
_entity_poly.entity_id
_entity_poly.type
_entity_poly.pdbx_seq_one_letter_code
_entity_poly.pdbx_strand_id
1 'polypeptide(L)'
;MDRTLKIYTKTDHLFAEFIFQYDHPGQATAHYVQYRRLYNDDEEDENKSVYPLMEMDTYLSFRQFDSIEQIKAHDIEVVKKELGRDMTDPRGYKYVYNPTPVLLRYIVTNRTGGMVNVLFSFIDNTKEVKFLSAVHPRFDFELSADSLETNISCISRIPVYTDRDVYEIRSHDLKRLEPWY
;
A
#
# COMPACT_ATOMS: atom_id res chain seq x y z
N MET A 1 4.64 0.57 -4.63
CA MET A 1 5.24 -0.02 -3.42
C MET A 1 4.25 -0.23 -2.28
N ASP A 2 3.19 0.58 -2.13
CA ASP A 2 2.14 0.37 -1.12
C ASP A 2 1.65 -1.09 -1.11
N ARG A 3 1.36 -1.63 0.08
CA ARG A 3 1.00 -3.05 0.26
C ARG A 3 0.43 -3.28 1.64
N THR A 4 -0.42 -4.31 1.75
CA THR A 4 -0.95 -4.78 3.03
C THR A 4 -0.41 -6.17 3.33
N LEU A 5 0.22 -6.34 4.49
CA LEU A 5 0.72 -7.59 5.00
C LEU A 5 -0.11 -8.03 6.20
N LYS A 6 -0.77 -9.18 6.08
CA LYS A 6 -1.50 -9.84 7.16
C LYS A 6 -0.65 -10.96 7.73
N ILE A 7 -0.60 -11.02 9.06
CA ILE A 7 0.16 -12.00 9.82
C ILE A 7 -0.83 -12.88 10.56
N TYR A 8 -0.75 -14.17 10.34
CA TYR A 8 -1.63 -15.16 10.96
C TYR A 8 -0.85 -16.07 11.89
N THR A 9 -1.46 -16.45 13.01
CA THR A 9 -0.97 -17.56 13.84
C THR A 9 -1.09 -18.89 13.10
N LYS A 10 -0.50 -19.96 13.62
CA LYS A 10 -0.67 -21.29 13.02
C LYS A 10 -2.11 -21.80 13.06
N THR A 11 -2.92 -21.29 13.99
CA THR A 11 -4.37 -21.57 14.06
C THR A 11 -5.18 -20.70 13.09
N ASP A 12 -4.54 -20.05 12.12
CA ASP A 12 -5.14 -19.16 11.12
C ASP A 12 -5.91 -17.96 11.71
N HIS A 13 -5.61 -17.55 12.94
CA HIS A 13 -6.18 -16.32 13.50
C HIS A 13 -5.33 -15.13 13.05
N LEU A 14 -5.97 -14.04 12.63
CA LEU A 14 -5.26 -12.82 12.28
C LEU A 14 -4.61 -12.24 13.55
N PHE A 15 -3.29 -12.16 13.55
CA PHE A 15 -2.49 -11.64 14.65
C PHE A 15 -2.20 -10.15 14.47
N ALA A 16 -1.84 -9.74 13.26
CA ALA A 16 -1.58 -8.34 12.94
C ALA A 16 -1.80 -8.04 11.45
N GLU A 17 -2.10 -6.80 11.14
CA GLU A 17 -2.17 -6.25 9.79
C GLU A 17 -1.26 -5.02 9.71
N PHE A 18 -0.38 -4.97 8.70
CA PHE A 18 0.47 -3.82 8.40
C PHE A 18 0.06 -3.25 7.04
N ILE A 19 -0.20 -1.95 6.98
CA ILE A 19 -0.47 -1.17 5.78
C ILE A 19 0.74 -0.28 5.53
N PHE A 20 1.55 -0.63 4.55
CA PHE A 20 2.74 0.12 4.17
C PHE A 20 2.37 1.21 3.17
N GLN A 21 2.77 2.45 3.47
CA GLN A 21 2.67 3.60 2.59
C GLN A 21 4.09 4.05 2.22
N TYR A 22 4.42 3.98 0.93
CA TYR A 22 5.79 4.12 0.45
C TYR A 22 5.87 4.97 -0.82
N ASP A 23 5.19 6.12 -0.77
CA ASP A 23 5.05 7.03 -1.91
C ASP A 23 6.21 8.04 -2.02
N HIS A 24 6.67 8.60 -0.90
CA HIS A 24 7.67 9.67 -0.88
C HIS A 24 8.92 9.34 -0.05
N PRO A 25 10.12 9.77 -0.51
CA PRO A 25 11.31 9.81 0.32
C PRO A 25 11.07 10.62 1.60
N GLY A 26 11.39 10.03 2.75
CA GLY A 26 11.21 10.66 4.07
C GLY A 26 9.79 10.61 4.64
N GLN A 27 8.81 10.03 3.92
CA GLN A 27 7.44 9.82 4.42
C GLN A 27 7.01 8.35 4.31
N ALA A 28 7.96 7.43 4.20
CA ALA A 28 7.66 6.01 4.23
C ALA A 28 7.20 5.63 5.65
N THR A 29 5.99 5.11 5.76
CA THR A 29 5.38 4.70 7.03
C THR A 29 4.73 3.34 6.87
N ALA A 30 4.55 2.65 7.99
CA ALA A 30 3.60 1.55 8.08
C ALA A 30 2.65 1.82 9.24
N HIS A 31 1.38 1.72 8.96
CA HIS A 31 0.35 1.68 9.98
C HIS A 31 0.07 0.21 10.31
N TYR A 32 -0.01 -0.16 11.58
CA TYR A 32 -0.34 -1.53 11.94
C TYR A 32 -1.38 -1.64 13.04
N VAL A 33 -2.20 -2.68 12.89
CA VAL A 33 -3.20 -3.10 13.87
C VAL A 33 -2.80 -4.48 14.38
N GLN A 34 -2.61 -4.61 15.68
CA GLN A 34 -2.46 -5.89 16.36
C GLN A 34 -3.84 -6.35 16.85
N TYR A 35 -4.13 -7.63 16.69
CA TYR A 35 -5.41 -8.22 17.07
C TYR A 35 -5.23 -9.21 18.22
N ARG A 36 -6.27 -9.32 19.05
CA ARG A 36 -6.39 -10.35 20.08
C ARG A 36 -7.46 -11.35 19.69
N ARG A 37 -7.14 -12.63 19.86
CA ARG A 37 -8.06 -13.75 19.67
C ARG A 37 -9.16 -13.72 20.73
N LEU A 38 -10.40 -13.97 20.31
CA LEU A 38 -11.51 -14.28 21.22
C LEU A 38 -11.47 -15.78 21.56
N TYR A 39 -11.44 -16.10 22.85
CA TYR A 39 -11.71 -17.45 23.34
C TYR A 39 -13.20 -17.51 23.70
N ASN A 40 -13.94 -18.45 23.12
CA ASN A 40 -15.22 -18.88 23.66
C ASN A 40 -14.97 -20.19 24.41
N ASP A 41 -15.61 -20.34 25.58
CA ASP A 41 -15.44 -21.50 26.47
C ASP A 41 -15.98 -22.82 25.87
N ASP A 42 -16.74 -22.75 24.77
CA ASP A 42 -17.15 -23.89 23.96
C ASP A 42 -16.19 -24.06 22.78
N GLU A 43 -15.15 -24.87 22.96
CA GLU A 43 -14.05 -25.15 22.01
C GLU A 43 -14.48 -25.89 20.71
N GLU A 44 -15.73 -25.78 20.27
CA GLU A 44 -16.21 -26.38 19.01
C GLU A 44 -16.66 -25.37 17.94
N ASP A 45 -16.75 -24.07 18.24
CA ASP A 45 -17.05 -23.07 17.21
C ASP A 45 -15.79 -22.43 16.63
N GLU A 46 -15.45 -22.87 15.42
CA GLU A 46 -14.35 -22.47 14.53
C GLU A 46 -14.36 -21.00 14.08
N ASN A 47 -14.94 -20.10 14.87
CA ASN A 47 -14.94 -18.69 14.57
C ASN A 47 -13.51 -18.15 14.80
N LYS A 48 -12.77 -17.97 13.70
CA LYS A 48 -11.46 -17.26 13.61
C LYS A 48 -11.59 -15.76 13.91
N SER A 49 -12.46 -15.41 14.84
CA SER A 49 -12.81 -14.06 15.23
C SER A 49 -11.70 -13.46 16.09
N VAL A 50 -11.35 -12.24 15.75
CA VAL A 50 -10.35 -11.45 16.46
C VAL A 50 -10.88 -10.02 16.62
N TYR A 51 -10.38 -9.29 17.61
CA TYR A 51 -10.71 -7.88 17.79
C TYR A 51 -9.43 -7.03 17.83
N PRO A 52 -9.47 -5.78 17.35
CA PRO A 52 -8.33 -4.87 17.43
C PRO A 52 -7.92 -4.66 18.89
N LEU A 53 -6.64 -4.85 19.19
CA LEU A 53 -6.06 -4.62 20.51
C LEU A 53 -5.31 -3.29 20.56
N MET A 54 -4.45 -3.07 19.56
CA MET A 54 -3.55 -1.93 19.49
C MET A 54 -3.39 -1.48 18.05
N GLU A 55 -3.29 -0.17 17.85
CA GLU A 55 -3.13 0.47 16.56
C GLU A 55 -2.01 1.51 16.69
N MET A 56 -1.00 1.44 15.81
CA MET A 56 0.19 2.30 15.87
C MET A 56 0.78 2.57 14.49
N ASP A 57 1.47 3.70 14.37
CA ASP A 57 2.29 4.03 13.21
C ASP A 57 3.77 3.77 13.49
N THR A 58 4.49 3.24 12.51
CA THR A 58 5.95 3.14 12.51
C THR A 58 6.54 3.86 11.29
N TYR A 59 7.67 4.54 11.52
CA TYR A 59 8.41 5.25 10.47
C TYR A 59 9.43 4.32 9.84
N LEU A 60 9.45 4.29 8.51
CA LEU A 60 10.34 3.46 7.72
C LEU A 60 11.43 4.32 7.09
N SER A 61 12.64 3.75 6.98
CA SER A 61 13.67 4.35 6.14
C SER A 61 13.33 4.11 4.67
N PHE A 62 13.23 5.19 3.89
CA PHE A 62 12.99 5.09 2.46
C PHE A 62 14.22 4.48 1.75
N ARG A 63 14.01 3.47 0.92
CA ARG A 63 14.98 2.82 0.04
C ARG A 63 14.27 2.30 -1.20
N GLN A 64 15.01 2.22 -2.30
CA GLN A 64 14.58 1.46 -3.46
C GLN A 64 14.84 -0.03 -3.23
N PHE A 65 14.03 -0.87 -3.85
CA PHE A 65 14.16 -2.32 -3.79
C PHE A 65 14.31 -2.86 -5.20
N ASP A 66 15.17 -3.86 -5.35
CA ASP A 66 15.43 -4.46 -6.67
C ASP A 66 14.47 -5.63 -6.97
N SER A 67 13.76 -6.12 -5.96
CA SER A 67 12.82 -7.24 -6.13
C SER A 67 11.73 -7.29 -5.05
N ILE A 68 10.65 -8.02 -5.36
CA ILE A 68 9.56 -8.29 -4.42
C ILE A 68 10.06 -9.09 -3.21
N GLU A 69 11.02 -9.99 -3.39
CA GLU A 69 11.62 -10.78 -2.31
C GLU A 69 12.36 -9.90 -1.30
N GLN A 70 13.09 -8.88 -1.77
CA GLN A 70 13.73 -7.93 -0.87
C GLN A 70 12.70 -7.13 -0.07
N ILE A 71 11.58 -6.74 -0.70
CA ILE A 71 10.47 -6.07 -0.01
C ILE A 71 9.89 -6.99 1.07
N LYS A 72 9.62 -8.26 0.72
CA LYS A 72 9.10 -9.26 1.66
C LYS A 72 10.02 -9.47 2.86
N ALA A 73 11.32 -9.58 2.62
CA ALA A 73 12.29 -9.73 3.70
C ALA A 73 12.31 -8.50 4.62
N HIS A 74 12.34 -7.30 4.04
CA HIS A 74 12.29 -6.04 4.79
C HIS A 74 11.02 -5.92 5.63
N ASP A 75 9.85 -6.24 5.06
CA ASP A 75 8.58 -6.16 5.80
C ASP A 75 8.56 -7.11 6.99
N ILE A 76 9.09 -8.33 6.83
CA ILE A 76 9.20 -9.30 7.91
C ILE A 76 10.15 -8.78 9.01
N GLU A 77 11.24 -8.11 8.65
CA GLU A 77 12.14 -7.47 9.62
C GLU A 77 11.44 -6.35 10.40
N VAL A 78 10.66 -5.50 9.71
CA VAL A 78 9.84 -4.47 10.36
C VAL A 78 8.86 -5.10 11.35
N VAL A 79 8.12 -6.14 10.94
CA VAL A 79 7.18 -6.84 11.82
C VAL A 79 7.88 -7.41 13.04
N LYS A 80 9.04 -8.07 12.87
CA LYS A 80 9.80 -8.64 13.98
C LYS A 80 10.34 -7.56 14.92
N LYS A 81 10.71 -6.40 14.39
CA LYS A 81 11.19 -5.28 15.20
C LYS A 81 10.07 -4.69 16.05
N GLU A 82 8.90 -4.46 15.47
CA GLU A 82 7.79 -3.80 16.15
C GLU A 82 7.01 -4.75 17.07
N LEU A 83 6.75 -5.99 16.63
CA LEU A 83 5.89 -6.95 17.35
C LEU A 83 6.62 -8.20 17.85
N GLY A 84 7.93 -8.33 17.65
CA GLY A 84 8.66 -9.58 17.94
C GLY A 84 8.58 -10.05 19.39
N ARG A 85 8.38 -9.14 20.34
CA ARG A 85 8.15 -9.48 21.77
C ARG A 85 6.80 -10.14 22.00
N ASP A 86 5.79 -9.76 21.23
CA ASP A 86 4.42 -10.28 21.33
C ASP A 86 4.20 -11.52 20.44
N MET A 87 5.12 -11.76 19.50
CA MET A 87 5.14 -12.93 18.63
C MET A 87 5.58 -14.19 19.40
N THR A 88 4.71 -14.67 20.27
CA THR A 88 4.97 -15.77 21.22
C THR A 88 4.56 -17.16 20.73
N ASP A 89 3.92 -17.29 19.57
CA ASP A 89 3.52 -18.61 19.03
C ASP A 89 4.77 -19.44 18.70
N PRO A 90 5.05 -20.53 19.44
CA PRO A 90 6.24 -21.35 19.25
C PRO A 90 6.24 -22.10 17.91
N ARG A 91 5.08 -22.19 17.25
CA ARG A 91 4.94 -22.86 15.96
C ARG A 91 5.10 -21.91 14.76
N GLY A 92 5.32 -20.62 15.03
CA GLY A 92 5.59 -19.60 14.03
C GLY A 92 4.34 -18.95 13.43
N TYR A 93 4.58 -17.98 12.55
CA TYR A 93 3.55 -17.13 11.95
C TYR A 93 3.58 -17.22 10.42
N LYS A 94 2.40 -17.08 9.82
CA LYS A 94 2.22 -17.04 8.37
C LYS A 94 2.06 -15.60 7.90
N TYR A 95 2.87 -15.20 6.92
CA TYR A 95 2.87 -13.87 6.32
C TYR A 95 2.14 -13.91 4.99
N VAL A 96 1.05 -13.16 4.85
CA VAL A 96 0.17 -13.19 3.68
C VAL A 96 -0.07 -11.78 3.19
N TYR A 97 0.30 -11.50 1.95
CA TYR A 97 -0.04 -10.24 1.30
C TYR A 97 -1.48 -10.28 0.80
N ASN A 98 -2.15 -9.13 0.76
CA ASN A 98 -3.47 -9.02 0.16
C ASN A 98 -3.35 -9.25 -1.36
N PRO A 99 -4.03 -10.26 -1.94
CA PRO A 99 -4.01 -10.50 -3.38
C PRO A 99 -4.88 -9.53 -4.17
N THR A 100 -5.80 -8.84 -3.50
CA THR A 100 -6.74 -7.94 -4.17
C THR A 100 -6.01 -6.70 -4.71
N PRO A 101 -6.12 -6.40 -6.01
CA PRO A 101 -5.60 -5.16 -6.56
C PRO A 101 -6.19 -3.94 -5.84
N VAL A 102 -5.35 -2.96 -5.56
CA VAL A 102 -5.73 -1.72 -4.88
C VAL A 102 -5.82 -0.61 -5.90
N LEU A 103 -6.92 0.15 -5.86
CA LEU A 103 -7.11 1.35 -6.65
C LEU A 103 -6.89 2.58 -5.76
N LEU A 104 -5.85 3.35 -6.06
CA LEU A 104 -5.60 4.65 -5.45
C LEU A 104 -5.94 5.75 -6.45
N ARG A 105 -6.44 6.87 -5.93
CA ARG A 105 -6.79 8.03 -6.73
C ARG A 105 -6.09 9.26 -6.21
N TYR A 106 -5.53 10.03 -7.12
CA TYR A 106 -4.91 11.32 -6.82
C TYR A 106 -5.59 12.40 -7.67
N ILE A 107 -5.93 13.54 -7.06
CA ILE A 107 -6.36 14.72 -7.80
C ILE A 107 -5.12 15.58 -8.07
N VAL A 108 -4.97 16.01 -9.32
CA VAL A 108 -4.01 17.03 -9.72
C VAL A 108 -4.65 18.40 -9.49
N THR A 109 -4.17 19.16 -8.52
CA THR A 109 -4.79 20.43 -8.08
C THR A 109 -4.25 21.67 -8.80
N ASN A 110 -3.29 21.51 -9.72
CA ASN A 110 -2.73 22.62 -10.50
C ASN A 110 -3.69 23.07 -11.64
N ARG A 111 -3.36 24.17 -12.34
CA ARG A 111 -4.21 24.96 -13.26
C ARG A 111 -5.02 24.19 -14.32
N THR A 112 -4.64 22.97 -14.64
CA THR A 112 -5.33 22.14 -15.64
C THR A 112 -6.31 21.14 -15.07
N GLY A 113 -6.15 20.76 -13.80
CA GLY A 113 -6.98 19.74 -13.16
C GLY A 113 -6.83 18.35 -13.79
N GLY A 114 -7.24 17.34 -13.05
CA GLY A 114 -7.33 15.97 -13.54
C GLY A 114 -7.25 14.96 -12.41
N MET A 115 -7.45 13.70 -12.76
CA MET A 115 -7.40 12.58 -11.81
C MET A 115 -6.42 11.55 -12.30
N VAL A 116 -5.53 11.11 -11.41
CA VAL A 116 -4.65 9.96 -11.66
C VAL A 116 -5.17 8.77 -10.87
N ASN A 117 -5.53 7.72 -11.60
CA ASN A 117 -5.88 6.42 -11.05
C ASN A 117 -4.64 5.53 -11.09
N VAL A 118 -4.31 4.91 -9.96
CA VAL A 118 -3.22 3.94 -9.83
C VAL A 118 -3.83 2.63 -9.37
N LEU A 119 -3.96 1.67 -10.29
CA LEU A 119 -4.36 0.31 -9.99
C LEU A 119 -3.10 -0.55 -9.86
N PHE A 120 -2.92 -1.23 -8.74
CA PHE A 120 -1.73 -2.07 -8.56
C PHE A 120 -2.03 -3.36 -7.81
N SER A 121 -1.26 -4.41 -8.14
CA SER A 121 -1.20 -5.66 -7.38
C SER A 121 0.23 -5.91 -6.95
N PHE A 122 0.46 -5.97 -5.64
CA PHE A 122 1.78 -6.26 -5.10
C PHE A 122 2.22 -7.69 -5.41
N ILE A 123 1.29 -8.66 -5.30
CA ILE A 123 1.61 -10.08 -5.53
C ILE A 123 1.88 -10.35 -6.99
N ASP A 124 1.08 -9.76 -7.89
CA ASP A 124 1.25 -9.96 -9.34
C ASP A 124 2.33 -9.04 -9.93
N ASN A 125 2.92 -8.17 -9.11
CA ASN A 125 3.91 -7.17 -9.50
C ASN A 125 3.45 -6.27 -10.66
N THR A 126 2.17 -5.92 -10.70
CA THR A 126 1.58 -5.07 -11.74
C THR A 126 1.21 -3.71 -11.19
N LYS A 127 1.39 -2.68 -12.01
CA LYS A 127 0.86 -1.34 -11.76
C LYS A 127 0.42 -0.70 -13.08
N GLU A 128 -0.79 -0.20 -13.09
CA GLU A 128 -1.37 0.57 -14.18
C GLU A 128 -1.70 1.96 -13.66
N VAL A 129 -1.23 2.98 -14.37
CA VAL A 129 -1.46 4.38 -14.01
C VAL A 129 -2.16 5.07 -15.16
N LYS A 130 -3.33 5.63 -14.87
CA LYS A 130 -4.17 6.32 -15.84
C LYS A 130 -4.46 7.73 -15.38
N PHE A 131 -4.04 8.71 -16.16
CA PHE A 131 -4.40 10.11 -16.00
C PHE A 131 -5.62 10.44 -16.86
N LEU A 132 -6.62 11.05 -16.23
CA LEU A 132 -7.83 11.57 -16.84
C LEU A 132 -7.78 13.10 -16.78
N SER A 133 -7.67 13.73 -17.95
CA SER A 133 -7.61 15.19 -18.07
C SER A 133 -8.97 15.82 -17.78
N ALA A 134 -8.99 16.90 -16.99
CA ALA A 134 -10.20 17.70 -16.80
C ALA A 134 -10.52 18.60 -18.02
N VAL A 135 -9.62 18.68 -19.01
CA VAL A 135 -9.75 19.56 -20.18
C VAL A 135 -10.36 18.82 -21.37
N HIS A 136 -9.76 17.69 -21.77
CA HIS A 136 -10.24 16.91 -22.91
C HIS A 136 -9.66 15.48 -22.89
N PRO A 137 -10.43 14.43 -23.23
CA PRO A 137 -9.95 13.04 -23.24
C PRO A 137 -8.77 12.75 -24.18
N ARG A 138 -8.46 13.68 -25.10
CA ARG A 138 -7.30 13.55 -26.00
C ARG A 138 -5.97 13.72 -25.28
N PHE A 139 -6.03 14.27 -24.07
CA PHE A 139 -4.91 14.51 -23.18
C PHE A 139 -4.86 13.49 -22.02
N ASP A 140 -5.73 12.48 -22.06
CA ASP A 140 -5.62 11.33 -21.16
C ASP A 140 -4.34 10.57 -21.49
N PHE A 141 -3.75 9.97 -20.46
CA PHE A 141 -2.47 9.26 -20.58
C PHE A 141 -2.51 7.98 -19.75
N GLU A 142 -1.86 6.95 -20.25
CA GLU A 142 -1.77 5.66 -19.59
C GLU A 142 -0.34 5.14 -19.64
N LEU A 143 0.11 4.55 -18.54
CA LEU A 143 1.37 3.84 -18.47
C LEU A 143 1.22 2.58 -17.61
N SER A 144 2.00 1.57 -17.97
CA SER A 144 2.18 0.37 -17.15
C SER A 144 3.57 0.39 -16.52
N ALA A 145 3.64 -0.06 -15.28
CA ALA A 145 4.86 -0.18 -14.49
C ALA A 145 4.77 -1.43 -13.60
N ASP A 146 5.84 -1.70 -12.86
CA ASP A 146 5.83 -2.76 -11.84
C ASP A 146 5.48 -2.19 -10.45
N SER A 147 5.34 -3.07 -9.45
CA SER A 147 5.07 -2.66 -8.07
C SER A 147 6.30 -2.15 -7.32
N LEU A 148 7.51 -2.30 -7.89
CA LEU A 148 8.77 -1.82 -7.32
C LEU A 148 8.85 -0.30 -7.41
N GLU A 149 8.32 0.31 -8.46
CA GLU A 149 8.25 1.76 -8.53
C GLU A 149 7.29 2.35 -7.45
N THR A 150 7.51 3.59 -7.02
CA THR A 150 6.53 4.29 -6.16
C THR A 150 5.39 4.83 -7.03
N ASN A 151 4.22 5.11 -6.43
CA ASN A 151 3.12 5.66 -7.22
C ASN A 151 3.50 7.05 -7.74
N ILE A 152 4.16 7.85 -6.91
CA ILE A 152 4.61 9.20 -7.25
C ILE A 152 5.65 9.20 -8.38
N SER A 153 6.62 8.26 -8.39
CA SER A 153 7.59 8.16 -9.49
C SER A 153 6.89 7.83 -10.81
N CYS A 154 5.87 6.98 -10.77
CA CYS A 154 5.06 6.67 -11.94
C CYS A 154 4.29 7.90 -12.43
N ILE A 155 3.63 8.62 -11.51
CA ILE A 155 2.84 9.81 -11.82
C ILE A 155 3.69 10.93 -12.42
N SER A 156 4.92 11.14 -11.93
CA SER A 156 5.81 12.18 -12.46
C SER A 156 6.23 11.97 -13.91
N ARG A 157 6.09 10.74 -14.45
CA ARG A 157 6.37 10.45 -15.87
C ARG A 157 5.21 10.81 -16.79
N ILE A 158 4.06 11.21 -16.26
CA ILE A 158 2.87 11.54 -17.06
C ILE A 158 3.09 12.92 -17.69
N PRO A 159 3.19 13.01 -19.04
CA PRO A 159 3.20 14.30 -19.70
C PRO A 159 1.78 14.87 -19.67
N VAL A 160 1.64 16.09 -19.18
CA VAL A 160 0.35 16.78 -19.20
C VAL A 160 0.37 17.84 -20.28
N TYR A 161 -0.55 17.67 -21.23
CA TYR A 161 -0.69 18.53 -22.39
C TYR A 161 -1.75 19.60 -22.12
N THR A 162 -1.44 20.84 -22.52
CA THR A 162 -2.42 21.92 -22.69
C THR A 162 -2.43 22.39 -24.13
N ASP A 163 -3.35 23.29 -24.47
CA ASP A 163 -3.40 23.92 -25.79
C ASP A 163 -2.15 24.79 -26.10
N ARG A 164 -1.25 25.03 -25.13
CA ARG A 164 -0.08 25.91 -25.30
C ARG A 164 1.26 25.31 -24.84
N ASP A 165 1.27 24.51 -23.77
CA ASP A 165 2.50 23.99 -23.14
C ASP A 165 2.38 22.51 -22.74
N VAL A 166 3.54 21.86 -22.55
CA VAL A 166 3.68 20.53 -21.95
C VAL A 166 4.41 20.67 -20.62
N TYR A 167 3.87 20.07 -19.55
CA TYR A 167 4.50 20.05 -18.24
C TYR A 167 4.33 18.68 -17.57
N GLU A 168 5.10 18.48 -16.50
CA GLU A 168 5.08 17.27 -15.69
C GLU A 168 4.27 17.49 -14.40
N ILE A 169 3.60 16.44 -13.92
CA ILE A 169 2.92 16.48 -12.63
C ILE A 169 3.94 16.41 -11.52
N ARG A 170 3.93 17.40 -10.62
CA ARG A 170 4.80 17.42 -9.44
C ARG A 170 4.10 16.80 -8.24
N SER A 171 4.87 16.23 -7.32
CA SER A 171 4.35 15.60 -6.10
C SER A 171 3.50 16.54 -5.24
N HIS A 172 3.85 17.82 -5.15
CA HIS A 172 3.09 18.81 -4.38
C HIS A 172 1.79 19.26 -5.04
N ASP A 173 1.59 18.92 -6.33
CA ASP A 173 0.34 19.18 -7.04
C ASP A 173 -0.67 18.04 -6.85
N LEU A 174 -0.31 16.99 -6.11
CA LEU A 174 -1.12 15.79 -5.92
C LEU A 174 -1.77 15.79 -4.55
N LYS A 175 -3.09 15.54 -4.55
CA LYS A 175 -3.85 15.19 -3.35
C LYS A 175 -4.37 13.77 -3.48
N ARG A 176 -3.90 12.86 -2.62
CA ARG A 176 -4.45 11.50 -2.51
C ARG A 176 -5.88 11.57 -1.98
N LEU A 177 -6.78 10.87 -2.65
CA LEU A 177 -8.15 10.67 -2.18
C LEU A 177 -8.22 9.45 -1.28
N GLU A 178 -9.21 9.49 -0.41
CA GLU A 178 -9.55 8.37 0.44
C GLU A 178 -10.09 7.19 -0.40
N PRO A 179 -9.91 5.93 0.06
CA PRO A 179 -10.24 4.74 -0.73
C PRO A 179 -11.72 4.62 -1.16
N TRP A 180 -12.64 5.32 -0.50
CA TRP A 180 -14.08 5.28 -0.80
C TRP A 180 -14.55 6.22 -1.91
N TYR A 181 -13.65 7.03 -2.50
CA TYR A 181 -13.93 7.88 -3.66
C TYR A 181 -13.69 7.16 -4.99
#